data_AF-A0A957A5V8-F1
#
_entry.id   AF-A0A957A5V8-F1
#
_cell.length_a   1.000
_cell.length_b   1.000
_cell.length_c   1.000
_cell.angle_alpha   90.00
_cell.angle_beta   90.00
_cell.angle_gamma   90.00
#
_symmetry.space_group_name_H-M   'P 1'
#
loop_
_entity.id
_entity.type
_entity.pdbx_description
1 polymer ?
#
loop_
_entity_poly.entity_id
_entity_poly.type
_entity_poly.pdbx_seq_one_letter_code
_entity_poly.pdbx_strand_id
1 'polypeptide(L)'
;MTTTPIPAFPVSQLQCETDTGIQTIPLADEVSFGSWQPEIPERYWKMDADELSTRIRAARETLGDDVVILGHHYQREDIVQFADERGDSFALAQYAAERGDSKYIVFCGVHFMAEAADILRADHQKVILPNMEAGCSMADMAAEPDVWTAWRELGEFFGGTDDIIPVTYMNSAASLKAFCGANGGVVCTSSNAEKVLEWAFERGKRVFFFPDQHLGRNTGHAMGIPLEEMVLWDWRAPAGSLGRATPEALERSRIILWQGHCSVHQRFSLAQIEQARAQYPDVKIVVHPECRYDVVQAADANGSTAFIAKYVAEAPAGSVI
;
A
#
# COMPACT_ATOMS: atom_id res chain seq x y z
N MET A 1 37.63 -14.58 -11.07
CA MET A 1 37.01 -13.30 -11.40
C MET A 1 36.98 -12.49 -10.13
N THR A 2 37.75 -11.41 -10.08
CA THR A 2 37.94 -10.56 -8.90
C THR A 2 36.66 -9.78 -8.60
N THR A 3 36.04 -10.03 -7.45
CA THR A 3 34.92 -9.23 -6.94
C THR A 3 35.47 -7.92 -6.38
N THR A 4 35.24 -6.83 -7.09
CA THR A 4 35.49 -5.48 -6.56
C THR A 4 34.47 -5.19 -5.46
N PRO A 5 34.87 -4.67 -4.28
CA PRO A 5 33.94 -4.33 -3.21
C PRO A 5 33.01 -3.19 -3.64
N ILE A 6 31.74 -3.27 -3.26
CA ILE A 6 30.80 -2.15 -3.37
C ILE A 6 31.29 -1.06 -2.40
N PRO A 7 31.48 0.20 -2.83
CA PRO A 7 31.91 1.26 -1.94
C PRO A 7 30.82 1.52 -0.89
N ALA A 8 31.20 1.59 0.38
CA ALA A 8 30.30 2.06 1.43
C ALA A 8 30.15 3.58 1.29
N PHE A 9 28.95 4.05 0.95
CA PHE A 9 28.65 5.48 0.88
C PHE A 9 28.09 5.94 2.22
N PRO A 10 28.75 6.84 2.95
CA PRO A 10 28.12 7.50 4.08
C PRO A 10 26.96 8.36 3.58
N VAL A 11 25.79 8.20 4.22
CA VAL A 11 24.51 8.87 3.93
C VAL A 11 24.60 10.42 4.00
N SER A 12 25.75 10.97 4.38
CA SER A 12 25.95 12.40 4.62
C SER A 12 26.32 13.26 3.40
N GLN A 13 26.27 12.74 2.17
CA GLN A 13 26.66 13.50 0.97
C GLN A 13 25.51 13.85 0.01
N LEU A 14 24.26 13.62 0.39
CA LEU A 14 23.11 14.24 -0.29
C LEU A 14 22.90 15.67 0.23
N GLN A 15 23.94 16.50 0.17
CA GLN A 15 23.78 17.95 0.27
C GLN A 15 23.58 18.48 -1.16
N CYS A 16 22.40 19.04 -1.42
CA CYS A 16 22.16 19.80 -2.63
C CYS A 16 22.91 21.13 -2.49
N GLU A 17 24.20 21.13 -2.82
CA GLU A 17 25.00 22.34 -2.91
C GLU A 17 24.61 23.07 -4.21
N THR A 18 23.80 24.12 -4.09
CA THR A 18 23.22 24.85 -5.23
C THR A 18 24.23 25.70 -6.02
N ASP A 19 25.50 25.74 -5.61
CA ASP A 19 26.53 26.65 -6.17
C ASP A 19 27.85 25.97 -6.57
N THR A 20 27.95 24.64 -6.54
CA THR A 20 29.11 23.97 -7.16
C THR A 20 28.84 23.81 -8.64
N GLY A 21 29.73 24.35 -9.49
CA GLY A 21 29.64 24.26 -10.94
C GLY A 21 29.41 22.83 -11.43
N ILE A 22 28.14 22.48 -11.61
CA ILE A 22 27.69 21.17 -12.06
C ILE A 22 28.22 21.00 -13.48
N GLN A 23 29.30 20.25 -13.63
CA GLN A 23 29.77 19.86 -14.94
C GLN A 23 28.86 18.75 -15.44
N THR A 24 28.27 18.96 -16.63
CA THR A 24 27.61 17.88 -17.36
C THR A 24 28.64 16.79 -17.64
N ILE A 25 28.46 15.63 -17.03
CA ILE A 25 29.23 14.42 -17.32
C ILE A 25 28.47 13.57 -18.34
N PRO A 26 29.16 12.71 -19.11
CA PRO A 26 28.48 11.71 -19.92
C PRO A 26 27.55 10.86 -19.06
N LEU A 27 26.38 10.50 -19.60
CA LEU A 27 25.34 9.75 -18.90
C LEU A 27 25.83 8.41 -18.32
N ALA A 28 26.83 7.79 -18.95
CA ALA A 28 27.46 6.55 -18.47
C ALA A 28 28.31 6.75 -17.20
N ASP A 29 28.75 7.99 -16.93
CA ASP A 29 29.54 8.37 -15.76
C ASP A 29 28.67 8.96 -14.64
N GLU A 30 27.36 9.17 -14.90
CA GLU A 30 26.40 9.52 -13.86
C GLU A 30 26.17 8.32 -12.92
N VAL A 31 26.54 8.50 -11.66
CA VAL A 31 26.40 7.49 -10.60
C VAL A 31 24.94 7.04 -10.43
N SER A 32 23.98 7.94 -10.71
CA SER A 32 22.53 7.67 -10.73
C SER A 32 22.07 6.79 -11.90
N PHE A 33 22.84 6.71 -12.99
CA PHE A 33 22.46 5.91 -14.16
C PHE A 33 22.66 4.40 -13.92
N GLY A 34 23.58 4.03 -13.02
CA GLY A 34 23.97 2.65 -12.74
C GLY A 34 22.99 1.85 -11.86
N SER A 35 21.91 2.43 -11.36
CA SER A 35 20.94 1.75 -10.46
C SER A 35 19.69 1.23 -11.17
N TRP A 36 19.66 1.22 -12.51
CA TRP A 36 18.54 0.64 -13.24
C TRP A 36 18.52 -0.88 -13.09
N GLN A 37 17.32 -1.41 -12.85
CA GLN A 37 17.08 -2.85 -12.86
C GLN A 37 17.64 -3.42 -14.18
N PRO A 38 18.53 -4.43 -14.14
CA PRO A 38 19.09 -5.00 -15.36
C PRO A 38 17.97 -5.48 -16.28
N GLU A 39 18.05 -5.14 -17.57
CA GLU A 39 17.07 -5.64 -18.53
C GLU A 39 17.00 -7.16 -18.47
N ILE A 40 15.77 -7.68 -18.51
CA ILE A 40 15.54 -9.12 -18.56
C ILE A 40 16.23 -9.64 -19.84
N PRO A 41 17.12 -10.64 -19.78
CA PRO A 41 17.79 -11.14 -20.96
C PRO A 41 16.80 -11.57 -22.06
N GLU A 42 17.05 -11.17 -23.31
CA GLU A 42 16.16 -11.39 -24.47
C GLU A 42 15.69 -12.84 -24.60
N ARG A 43 16.52 -13.81 -24.21
CA ARG A 43 16.16 -15.23 -24.21
C ARG A 43 14.86 -15.50 -23.46
N TYR A 44 14.59 -14.81 -22.36
CA TYR A 44 13.36 -15.01 -21.56
C TYR A 44 12.13 -14.39 -22.23
N TRP A 45 12.30 -13.39 -23.09
CA TRP A 45 11.21 -12.73 -23.81
C TRP A 45 10.63 -13.65 -24.90
N LYS A 46 11.49 -14.54 -25.42
CA LYS A 46 11.16 -15.49 -26.49
C LYS A 46 10.74 -16.87 -25.98
N MET A 47 10.89 -17.13 -24.67
CA MET A 47 10.46 -18.39 -24.05
C MET A 47 8.94 -18.44 -23.97
N ASP A 48 8.38 -19.62 -24.22
CA ASP A 48 6.97 -19.86 -23.94
C ASP A 48 6.71 -20.09 -22.45
N ALA A 49 5.43 -20.14 -22.08
CA ALA A 49 5.01 -20.25 -20.68
C ALA A 49 5.44 -21.56 -20.01
N ASP A 50 5.51 -22.66 -20.77
CA ASP A 50 5.89 -23.98 -20.25
C ASP A 50 7.40 -24.05 -19.98
N GLU A 51 8.20 -23.46 -20.87
CA GLU A 51 9.64 -23.32 -20.68
C GLU A 51 9.95 -22.41 -19.49
N LEU A 52 9.28 -21.26 -19.38
CA LEU A 52 9.41 -20.36 -18.22
C LEU A 52 9.08 -21.08 -16.91
N SER A 53 7.96 -21.81 -16.88
CA SER A 53 7.53 -22.57 -15.71
C SER A 53 8.54 -23.66 -15.32
N THR A 54 9.08 -24.37 -16.30
CA THR A 54 10.11 -25.39 -16.07
C THR A 54 11.39 -24.78 -15.49
N ARG A 55 11.82 -23.62 -16.01
CA ARG A 55 12.99 -22.92 -15.51
C ARG A 55 12.80 -22.36 -14.11
N ILE A 56 11.62 -21.82 -13.78
CA ILE A 56 11.31 -21.34 -12.44
C ILE A 56 11.40 -22.50 -11.44
N ARG A 57 10.82 -23.66 -11.76
CA ARG A 57 10.91 -24.85 -10.90
C ARG A 57 12.35 -25.29 -10.69
N ALA A 58 13.13 -25.41 -11.77
CA ALA A 58 14.55 -25.79 -11.66
C ALA A 58 15.38 -24.78 -10.83
N ALA A 59 15.10 -23.49 -10.96
CA ALA A 59 15.76 -22.45 -10.15
C ALA A 59 15.37 -22.57 -8.67
N ARG A 60 14.09 -22.80 -8.36
CA ARG A 60 13.61 -23.04 -6.99
C ARG A 60 14.25 -24.28 -6.38
N GLU A 61 14.31 -25.39 -7.12
CA GLU A 61 14.97 -26.62 -6.66
C GLU A 61 16.46 -26.40 -6.37
N THR A 62 17.14 -25.59 -7.19
CA THR A 62 18.56 -25.26 -6.99
C THR A 62 18.79 -24.40 -5.76
N LEU A 63 17.89 -23.42 -5.53
CA LEU A 63 17.99 -22.50 -4.39
C LEU A 63 17.49 -23.12 -3.09
N GLY A 64 16.56 -24.08 -3.15
CA GLY A 64 15.98 -24.73 -1.99
C GLY A 64 15.44 -23.73 -0.97
N ASP A 65 15.79 -23.95 0.30
CA ASP A 65 15.34 -23.12 1.41
C ASP A 65 16.00 -21.73 1.47
N ASP A 66 16.99 -21.44 0.60
CA ASP A 66 17.59 -20.10 0.52
C ASP A 66 16.60 -19.06 -0.04
N VAL A 67 15.50 -19.48 -0.71
CA VAL A 67 14.52 -18.57 -1.32
C VAL A 67 13.10 -18.83 -0.82
N VAL A 68 12.38 -17.75 -0.56
CA VAL A 68 10.93 -17.75 -0.35
C VAL A 68 10.25 -16.85 -1.37
N ILE A 69 9.16 -17.32 -1.98
CA ILE A 69 8.38 -16.55 -2.95
C ILE A 69 7.03 -16.18 -2.33
N LEU A 70 6.73 -14.89 -2.27
CA LEU A 70 5.49 -14.37 -1.69
C LEU A 70 4.59 -13.86 -2.81
N GLY A 71 3.33 -14.30 -2.85
CA GLY A 71 2.37 -13.92 -3.87
C GLY A 71 1.18 -13.16 -3.29
N HIS A 72 0.97 -11.91 -3.70
CA HIS A 72 -0.26 -11.20 -3.34
C HIS A 72 -1.48 -11.82 -4.05
N HIS A 73 -2.67 -11.77 -3.43
CA HIS A 73 -3.90 -12.34 -3.99
C HIS A 73 -4.30 -11.82 -5.38
N TYR A 74 -3.80 -10.65 -5.78
CA TYR A 74 -4.04 -10.06 -7.11
C TYR A 74 -3.08 -10.55 -8.21
N GLN A 75 -2.11 -11.39 -7.86
CA GLN A 75 -1.21 -11.95 -8.87
C GLN A 75 -1.94 -12.91 -9.80
N ARG A 76 -1.43 -13.00 -11.02
CA ARG A 76 -1.91 -13.95 -12.02
C ARG A 76 -1.52 -15.38 -11.63
N GLU A 77 -2.30 -16.36 -12.09
CA GLU A 77 -2.07 -17.79 -11.78
C GLU A 77 -0.71 -18.29 -12.29
N ASP A 78 -0.21 -17.74 -13.41
CA ASP A 78 1.12 -18.04 -13.95
C ASP A 78 2.26 -17.64 -13.00
N ILE A 79 2.01 -16.76 -12.04
CA ILE A 79 2.97 -16.33 -11.01
C ILE A 79 2.67 -17.00 -9.68
N VAL A 80 1.41 -16.95 -9.24
CA VAL A 80 1.00 -17.34 -7.88
C VAL A 80 1.14 -18.85 -7.63
N GLN A 81 1.20 -19.67 -8.68
CA GLN A 81 1.50 -21.10 -8.59
C GLN A 81 2.88 -21.41 -7.99
N PHE A 82 3.82 -20.46 -8.03
CA PHE A 82 5.17 -20.62 -7.49
C PHE A 82 5.34 -20.03 -6.08
N ALA A 83 4.31 -19.37 -5.55
CA ALA A 83 4.36 -18.75 -4.24
C ALA A 83 4.33 -19.79 -3.11
N ASP A 84 5.23 -19.62 -2.14
CA ASP A 84 5.28 -20.36 -0.88
C ASP A 84 4.18 -19.91 0.09
N GLU A 85 3.75 -18.66 -0.03
CA GLU A 85 2.64 -18.10 0.74
C GLU A 85 1.81 -17.13 -0.12
N ARG A 86 0.50 -17.13 0.12
CA ARG A 86 -0.47 -16.27 -0.58
C ARG A 86 -1.27 -15.48 0.44
N GLY A 87 -1.24 -14.16 0.33
CA GLY A 87 -1.82 -13.32 1.38
C GLY A 87 -2.02 -11.86 1.01
N ASP A 88 -2.63 -11.16 1.97
CA ASP A 88 -2.65 -9.70 2.02
C ASP A 88 -1.25 -9.14 2.38
N SER A 89 -1.02 -7.87 2.03
CA SER A 89 0.28 -7.16 2.19
C SER A 89 0.99 -7.39 3.53
N PHE A 90 0.32 -7.17 4.66
CA PHE A 90 0.95 -7.24 5.99
C PHE A 90 1.24 -8.68 6.41
N ALA A 91 0.32 -9.61 6.14
CA ALA A 91 0.51 -11.03 6.46
C ALA A 91 1.72 -11.59 5.71
N LEU A 92 1.91 -11.21 4.45
CA LEU A 92 3.09 -11.59 3.67
C LEU A 92 4.38 -11.02 4.26
N ALA A 93 4.38 -9.76 4.70
CA ALA A 93 5.54 -9.13 5.32
C ALA A 93 5.92 -9.80 6.67
N GLN A 94 4.93 -10.18 7.48
CA GLN A 94 5.16 -10.93 8.72
C GLN A 94 5.71 -12.34 8.42
N TYR A 95 5.12 -13.05 7.47
CA TYR A 95 5.59 -14.35 7.04
C TYR A 95 7.05 -14.30 6.55
N ALA A 96 7.41 -13.26 5.78
CA ALA A 96 8.78 -13.05 5.32
C ALA A 96 9.78 -12.95 6.48
N ALA A 97 9.42 -12.22 7.54
CA ALA A 97 10.23 -12.03 8.73
C ALA A 97 10.34 -13.31 9.58
N GLU A 98 9.28 -14.12 9.64
CA GLU A 98 9.27 -15.41 10.34
C GLU A 98 10.15 -16.47 9.64
N ARG A 99 10.40 -16.31 8.34
CA ARG A 99 11.25 -17.21 7.53
C ARG A 99 12.74 -16.87 7.63
N GLY A 100 13.25 -16.78 8.85
CA GLY A 100 14.62 -16.34 9.15
C GLY A 100 15.74 -17.16 8.49
N ASP A 101 15.50 -18.40 8.08
CA ASP A 101 16.50 -19.24 7.41
C ASP A 101 16.71 -18.89 5.92
N SER A 102 15.72 -18.24 5.30
CA SER A 102 15.83 -17.82 3.91
C SER A 102 16.85 -16.70 3.73
N LYS A 103 17.50 -16.64 2.58
CA LYS A 103 18.42 -15.55 2.20
C LYS A 103 17.75 -14.55 1.27
N TYR A 104 16.81 -15.01 0.45
CA TYR A 104 16.16 -14.21 -0.58
C TYR A 104 14.64 -14.30 -0.44
N ILE A 105 13.98 -13.15 -0.45
CA ILE A 105 12.53 -13.02 -0.47
C ILE A 105 12.15 -12.42 -1.82
N VAL A 106 11.54 -13.21 -2.70
CA VAL A 106 11.00 -12.71 -3.96
C VAL A 106 9.56 -12.28 -3.73
N PHE A 107 9.31 -10.97 -3.76
CA PHE A 107 7.99 -10.42 -3.49
C PHE A 107 7.21 -10.17 -4.79
N CYS A 108 6.31 -11.09 -5.13
CA CYS A 108 5.40 -10.96 -6.26
C CYS A 108 4.20 -10.08 -5.85
N GLY A 109 4.43 -8.77 -5.82
CA GLY A 109 3.46 -7.75 -5.44
C GLY A 109 3.84 -6.40 -6.04
N VAL A 110 3.58 -5.33 -5.30
CA VAL A 110 3.93 -3.95 -5.67
C VAL A 110 4.95 -3.35 -4.71
N HIS A 111 5.55 -2.23 -5.08
CA HIS A 111 6.68 -1.59 -4.42
C HIS A 111 6.55 -1.47 -2.90
N PHE A 112 5.48 -0.84 -2.41
CA PHE A 112 5.30 -0.63 -0.97
C PHE A 112 5.17 -1.94 -0.16
N MET A 113 4.71 -3.03 -0.80
CA MET A 113 4.59 -4.32 -0.13
C MET A 113 5.98 -4.94 0.05
N ALA A 114 6.82 -4.85 -0.99
CA ALA A 114 8.21 -5.27 -0.92
C ALA A 114 9.00 -4.42 0.08
N GLU A 115 8.79 -3.10 0.13
CA GLU A 115 9.38 -2.22 1.16
C GLU A 115 8.99 -2.66 2.57
N ALA A 116 7.72 -3.02 2.79
CA ALA A 116 7.28 -3.47 4.11
C ALA A 116 7.91 -4.80 4.52
N ALA A 117 8.08 -5.74 3.59
CA ALA A 117 8.87 -6.94 3.83
C ALA A 117 10.33 -6.61 4.11
N ASP A 118 10.91 -5.61 3.43
CA ASP A 118 12.29 -5.16 3.62
C ASP A 118 12.51 -4.48 4.97
N ILE A 119 11.48 -3.81 5.50
CA ILE A 119 11.48 -3.22 6.85
C ILE A 119 11.45 -4.30 7.94
N LEU A 120 10.70 -5.40 7.74
CA LEU A 120 10.50 -6.42 8.77
C LEU A 120 11.49 -7.59 8.71
N ARG A 121 12.20 -7.77 7.59
CA ARG A 121 13.14 -8.88 7.42
C ARG A 121 14.31 -8.83 8.40
N ALA A 122 14.98 -9.98 8.55
CA ALA A 122 16.29 -10.04 9.19
C ALA A 122 17.39 -9.39 8.33
N ASP A 123 18.46 -8.93 8.98
CA ASP A 123 19.56 -8.19 8.32
C ASP A 123 20.20 -8.94 7.15
N HIS A 124 20.28 -10.28 7.21
CA HIS A 124 20.90 -11.12 6.18
C HIS A 124 19.97 -11.44 5.00
N GLN A 125 18.66 -11.33 5.18
CA GLN A 125 17.67 -11.57 4.13
C GLN A 125 17.76 -10.45 3.09
N LYS A 126 17.38 -10.71 1.84
CA LYS A 126 17.28 -9.68 0.79
C LYS A 126 15.92 -9.75 0.13
N VAL A 127 15.20 -8.63 0.11
CA VAL A 127 13.93 -8.54 -0.62
C VAL A 127 14.19 -8.16 -2.07
N ILE A 128 13.57 -8.90 -2.98
CA ILE A 128 13.66 -8.71 -4.43
C ILE A 128 12.26 -8.46 -4.95
N LEU A 129 12.06 -7.26 -5.51
CA LEU A 129 10.87 -6.93 -6.29
C LEU A 129 11.18 -7.21 -7.78
N PRO A 130 10.49 -8.17 -8.44
CA PRO A 130 10.83 -8.56 -9.81
C PRO A 130 10.64 -7.46 -10.86
N ASN A 131 9.84 -6.43 -10.58
CA ASN A 131 9.67 -5.28 -11.45
C ASN A 131 9.50 -4.01 -10.60
N MET A 132 10.48 -3.11 -10.66
CA MET A 132 10.44 -1.84 -9.92
C MET A 132 9.30 -0.92 -10.36
N GLU A 133 8.77 -1.09 -11.57
CA GLU A 133 7.60 -0.33 -12.07
C GLU A 133 6.26 -0.87 -11.52
N ALA A 134 6.26 -1.96 -10.74
CA ALA A 134 5.07 -2.46 -10.09
C ALA A 134 4.63 -1.52 -8.95
N GLY A 135 3.99 -0.42 -9.32
CA GLY A 135 3.52 0.64 -8.41
C GLY A 135 2.07 0.48 -7.96
N CYS A 136 1.63 1.44 -7.15
CA CYS A 136 0.24 1.56 -6.73
C CYS A 136 -0.19 3.01 -6.86
N SER A 137 -1.04 3.28 -7.85
CA SER A 137 -1.50 4.64 -8.16
C SER A 137 -2.07 5.38 -6.94
N MET A 138 -2.70 4.65 -6.01
CA MET A 138 -3.23 5.22 -4.77
C MET A 138 -2.15 5.60 -3.76
N ALA A 139 -1.12 4.77 -3.61
CA ALA A 139 0.03 5.09 -2.75
C ALA A 139 0.73 6.36 -3.27
N ASP A 140 0.85 6.47 -4.59
CA ASP A 140 1.45 7.63 -5.27
C ASP A 140 0.61 8.91 -5.14
N MET A 141 -0.66 8.84 -4.71
CA MET A 141 -1.50 10.02 -4.44
C MET A 141 -1.13 10.71 -3.12
N ALA A 142 -0.32 10.10 -2.26
CA ALA A 142 0.21 10.73 -1.05
C ALA A 142 1.73 10.79 -1.12
N ALA A 143 2.26 11.83 -1.74
CA ALA A 143 3.69 12.09 -1.69
C ALA A 143 4.06 12.67 -0.32
N GLU A 144 5.24 12.30 0.18
CA GLU A 144 5.74 12.75 1.48
C GLU A 144 5.74 14.29 1.64
N PRO A 145 6.19 15.10 0.66
CA PRO A 145 6.15 16.57 0.79
C PRO A 145 4.72 17.11 0.96
N ASP A 146 3.73 16.51 0.30
CA ASP A 146 2.34 16.94 0.39
C ASP A 146 1.75 16.58 1.77
N VAL A 147 2.08 15.39 2.28
CA VAL A 147 1.67 14.96 3.63
C VAL A 147 2.28 15.87 4.70
N TRP A 148 3.56 16.22 4.59
CA TRP A 148 4.19 17.17 5.50
C TRP A 148 3.58 18.57 5.41
N THR A 149 3.23 19.02 4.22
CA THR A 149 2.55 20.32 4.02
C THR A 149 1.20 20.32 4.72
N ALA A 150 0.39 19.28 4.50
CA ALA A 150 -0.89 19.11 5.18
C ALA A 150 -0.74 19.04 6.70
N TRP A 151 0.24 18.27 7.19
CA TRP A 151 0.52 18.13 8.62
C TRP A 151 0.85 19.47 9.27
N ARG A 152 1.67 20.29 8.62
CA ARG A 152 2.02 21.64 9.09
C ARG A 152 0.80 22.56 9.11
N GLU A 153 0.00 22.58 8.05
CA GLU A 153 -1.22 23.39 7.99
C GLU A 153 -2.23 22.99 9.07
N LEU A 154 -2.42 21.69 9.29
CA LEU A 154 -3.27 21.19 10.37
C LEU A 154 -2.72 21.59 11.74
N GLY A 155 -1.41 21.48 11.96
CA GLY A 155 -0.76 21.93 13.18
C GLY A 155 -0.92 23.44 13.43
N GLU A 156 -0.72 24.26 12.40
CA GLU A 156 -0.91 25.71 12.49
C GLU A 156 -2.38 26.07 12.79
N PHE A 157 -3.33 25.38 12.15
CA PHE A 157 -4.76 25.61 12.35
C PHE A 157 -5.23 25.21 13.76
N PHE A 158 -4.83 24.04 14.25
CA PHE A 158 -5.25 23.53 15.56
C PHE A 158 -4.39 24.02 16.73
N GLY A 159 -3.33 24.79 16.47
CA GLY A 159 -2.38 25.27 17.48
C GLY A 159 -1.43 24.19 18.00
N GLY A 160 -1.23 23.12 17.23
CA GLY A 160 -0.40 21.96 17.55
C GLY A 160 -0.94 20.68 16.92
N THR A 161 -0.15 19.61 16.98
CA THR A 161 -0.52 18.29 16.43
C THR A 161 -0.80 17.24 17.51
N ASP A 162 -0.73 17.60 18.79
CA ASP A 162 -0.85 16.66 19.91
C ASP A 162 -2.19 15.90 19.94
N ASP A 163 -3.26 16.53 19.43
CA ASP A 163 -4.61 15.94 19.34
C ASP A 163 -4.89 15.24 18.00
N ILE A 164 -3.92 15.15 17.09
CA ILE A 164 -4.07 14.59 15.74
C ILE A 164 -3.22 13.33 15.63
N ILE A 165 -3.84 12.20 15.31
CA ILE A 165 -3.15 10.92 15.14
C ILE A 165 -3.03 10.59 13.65
N PRO A 166 -1.83 10.59 13.06
CA PRO A 166 -1.66 10.24 11.66
C PRO A 166 -1.75 8.72 11.49
N VAL A 167 -2.67 8.27 10.66
CA VAL A 167 -2.86 6.86 10.32
C VAL A 167 -2.65 6.69 8.83
N THR A 168 -1.65 5.90 8.47
CA THR A 168 -1.40 5.55 7.08
C THR A 168 -1.85 4.13 6.78
N TYR A 169 -2.58 3.93 5.69
CA TYR A 169 -2.83 2.60 5.17
C TYR A 169 -1.51 1.99 4.64
N MET A 170 -1.40 0.67 4.71
CA MET A 170 -0.26 -0.11 4.25
C MET A 170 0.18 0.26 2.83
N ASN A 171 -0.78 0.63 1.98
CA ASN A 171 -0.61 1.11 0.61
C ASN A 171 -0.07 2.55 0.60
N SER A 172 1.15 2.73 1.09
CA SER A 172 1.87 4.00 1.25
C SER A 172 3.38 3.76 1.14
N ALA A 173 4.16 4.78 0.79
CA ALA A 173 5.62 4.65 0.79
C ALA A 173 6.18 4.36 2.21
N ALA A 174 7.35 3.73 2.29
CA ALA A 174 8.07 3.54 3.55
C ALA A 174 8.28 4.85 4.34
N SER A 175 8.55 5.96 3.65
CA SER A 175 8.74 7.26 4.30
C SER A 175 7.47 7.78 5.00
N LEU A 176 6.29 7.47 4.47
CA LEU A 176 5.02 7.78 5.11
C LEU A 176 4.73 6.93 6.35
N LYS A 177 5.20 5.67 6.36
CA LYS A 177 5.16 4.82 7.56
C LYS A 177 6.08 5.40 8.64
N ALA A 178 7.28 5.84 8.26
CA ALA A 178 8.20 6.53 9.16
C ALA A 178 7.62 7.86 9.68
N PHE A 179 6.96 8.64 8.83
CA PHE A 179 6.23 9.85 9.22
C PHE A 179 5.19 9.56 10.30
N CYS A 180 4.34 8.53 10.10
CA CYS A 180 3.38 8.12 11.13
C CYS A 180 4.09 7.75 12.43
N GLY A 181 5.10 6.88 12.38
CA GLY A 181 5.83 6.46 13.58
C GLY A 181 6.49 7.61 14.34
N ALA A 182 7.08 8.58 13.63
CA ALA A 182 7.72 9.76 14.22
C ALA A 182 6.72 10.73 14.88
N ASN A 183 5.47 10.74 14.42
CA ASN A 183 4.42 11.64 14.89
C ASN A 183 3.36 10.93 15.75
N GLY A 184 3.73 9.81 16.41
CA GLY A 184 2.84 9.10 17.35
C GLY A 184 1.66 8.37 16.69
N GLY A 185 1.73 8.18 15.38
CA GLY A 185 0.75 7.50 14.54
C GLY A 185 1.02 6.02 14.35
N VAL A 186 0.33 5.42 13.36
CA VAL A 186 0.38 3.98 13.12
C VAL A 186 0.04 3.62 11.66
N VAL A 187 0.47 2.44 11.23
CA VAL A 187 0.10 1.84 9.93
C VAL A 187 -1.11 0.92 10.11
N CYS A 188 -2.10 1.00 9.21
CA CYS A 188 -3.25 0.09 9.18
C CYS A 188 -3.31 -0.75 7.91
N THR A 189 -4.20 -1.76 7.90
CA THR A 189 -4.64 -2.50 6.73
C THR A 189 -6.18 -2.48 6.67
N SER A 190 -6.77 -2.89 5.55
CA SER A 190 -8.24 -3.05 5.45
C SER A 190 -8.79 -4.08 6.45
N SER A 191 -7.95 -5.02 6.92
CA SER A 191 -8.31 -6.05 7.91
C SER A 191 -8.30 -5.53 9.37
N ASN A 192 -7.63 -4.41 9.67
CA ASN A 192 -7.49 -3.91 11.05
C ASN A 192 -7.81 -2.42 11.23
N ALA A 193 -8.28 -1.73 10.19
CA ALA A 193 -8.54 -0.29 10.22
C ALA A 193 -9.45 0.14 11.37
N GLU A 194 -10.49 -0.63 11.69
CA GLU A 194 -11.40 -0.34 12.81
C GLU A 194 -10.67 -0.30 14.15
N LYS A 195 -9.91 -1.36 14.47
CA LYS A 195 -9.09 -1.44 15.69
C LYS A 195 -8.04 -0.32 15.76
N VAL A 196 -7.48 0.07 14.62
CA VAL A 196 -6.53 1.18 14.54
C VAL A 196 -7.21 2.52 14.82
N LEU A 197 -8.41 2.75 14.28
CA LEU A 197 -9.17 3.97 14.57
C LEU A 197 -9.59 4.03 16.04
N GLU A 198 -10.03 2.92 16.64
CA GLU A 198 -10.29 2.83 18.09
C GLU A 198 -9.05 3.24 18.89
N TRP A 199 -7.90 2.61 18.60
CA TRP A 199 -6.62 2.93 19.23
C TRP A 199 -6.22 4.39 19.06
N ALA A 200 -6.49 4.99 17.90
CA ALA A 200 -6.18 6.37 17.61
C ALA A 200 -7.07 7.34 18.41
N PHE A 201 -8.37 7.07 18.52
CA PHE A 201 -9.30 7.90 19.31
C PHE A 201 -9.08 7.83 20.82
N GLU A 202 -8.40 6.80 21.33
CA GLU A 202 -7.93 6.77 22.72
C GLU A 202 -6.79 7.77 23.00
N ARG A 203 -6.10 8.24 21.95
CA ARG A 203 -4.84 9.02 22.06
C ARG A 203 -4.97 10.45 21.56
N GLY A 204 -5.87 10.69 20.62
CA GLY A 204 -6.13 12.02 20.09
C GLY A 204 -7.61 12.21 19.75
N LYS A 205 -7.98 13.46 19.50
CA LYS A 205 -9.35 13.83 19.14
C LYS A 205 -9.65 13.55 17.67
N ARG A 206 -8.61 13.54 16.83
CA ARG A 206 -8.74 13.48 15.38
C ARG A 206 -7.78 12.47 14.78
N VAL A 207 -8.22 11.84 13.69
CA VAL A 207 -7.36 10.98 12.86
C VAL A 207 -7.09 11.68 11.54
N PHE A 208 -5.82 11.77 11.16
CA PHE A 208 -5.43 12.15 9.80
C PHE A 208 -5.14 10.87 9.01
N PHE A 209 -6.08 10.46 8.16
CA PHE A 209 -6.10 9.15 7.51
C PHE A 209 -5.73 9.26 6.03
N PHE A 210 -4.71 8.51 5.59
CA PHE A 210 -4.21 8.56 4.21
C PHE A 210 -3.66 7.21 3.72
N PRO A 211 -3.54 6.98 2.39
CA PRO A 211 -4.02 7.84 1.31
C PRO A 211 -5.49 7.61 0.94
N ASP A 212 -6.12 6.50 1.35
CA ASP A 212 -7.45 6.15 0.85
C ASP A 212 -8.58 6.79 1.66
N GLN A 213 -9.31 7.71 1.03
CA GLN A 213 -10.51 8.29 1.64
C GLN A 213 -11.60 7.24 1.88
N HIS A 214 -11.68 6.20 1.05
CA HIS A 214 -12.82 5.27 1.08
C HIS A 214 -12.68 4.29 2.22
N LEU A 215 -11.52 3.67 2.38
CA LEU A 215 -11.23 2.86 3.56
C LEU A 215 -11.49 3.66 4.84
N GLY A 216 -10.90 4.84 5.00
CA GLY A 216 -11.10 5.66 6.19
C GLY A 216 -12.57 6.05 6.43
N ARG A 217 -13.29 6.46 5.37
CA ARG A 217 -14.71 6.83 5.45
C ARG A 217 -15.61 5.66 5.80
N ASN A 218 -15.44 4.52 5.13
CA ASN A 218 -16.27 3.35 5.32
C ASN A 218 -16.04 2.74 6.71
N THR A 219 -14.78 2.68 7.17
CA THR A 219 -14.47 2.25 8.54
C THR A 219 -15.05 3.22 9.56
N GLY A 220 -14.83 4.53 9.42
CA GLY A 220 -15.39 5.52 10.34
C GLY A 220 -16.92 5.47 10.41
N HIS A 221 -17.58 5.28 9.27
CA HIS A 221 -19.04 5.17 9.21
C HIS A 221 -19.54 3.91 9.93
N ALA A 222 -18.89 2.76 9.72
CA ALA A 222 -19.21 1.52 10.40
C ALA A 222 -19.08 1.65 11.95
N MET A 223 -18.16 2.49 12.41
CA MET A 223 -17.99 2.85 13.83
C MET A 223 -19.02 3.88 14.34
N GLY A 224 -19.97 4.30 13.52
CA GLY A 224 -21.01 5.27 13.88
C GLY A 224 -20.55 6.73 13.86
N ILE A 225 -19.41 7.05 13.23
CA ILE A 225 -18.99 8.44 13.05
C ILE A 225 -19.82 9.06 11.90
N PRO A 226 -20.47 10.21 12.11
CA PRO A 226 -21.23 10.88 11.06
C PRO A 226 -20.34 11.36 9.91
N LEU A 227 -20.87 11.36 8.68
CA LEU A 227 -20.10 11.76 7.49
C LEU A 227 -19.67 13.23 7.54
N GLU A 228 -20.45 14.08 8.21
CA GLU A 228 -20.15 15.49 8.43
C GLU A 228 -18.93 15.72 9.34
N GLU A 229 -18.59 14.75 10.19
CA GLU A 229 -17.38 14.74 11.03
C GLU A 229 -16.17 14.12 10.29
N MET A 230 -16.33 13.75 9.01
CA MET A 230 -15.27 13.25 8.14
C MET A 230 -14.96 14.26 7.05
N VAL A 231 -13.89 15.02 7.22
CA VAL A 231 -13.48 16.04 6.26
C VAL A 231 -12.58 15.45 5.20
N LEU A 232 -12.81 15.83 3.94
CA LEU A 232 -11.94 15.45 2.83
C LEU A 232 -10.85 16.51 2.65
N TRP A 233 -9.59 16.08 2.66
CA TRP A 233 -8.42 16.89 2.40
C TRP A 233 -8.00 16.76 0.93
N ASP A 234 -8.25 17.80 0.13
CA ASP A 234 -7.76 17.87 -1.26
C ASP A 234 -6.27 18.19 -1.26
N TRP A 235 -5.45 17.16 -1.45
CA TRP A 235 -4.00 17.29 -1.52
C TRP A 235 -3.47 18.04 -2.74
N ARG A 236 -4.32 18.27 -3.76
CA ARG A 236 -3.99 19.09 -4.93
C ARG A 236 -4.30 20.56 -4.71
N ALA A 237 -4.85 20.90 -3.54
CA ALA A 237 -5.17 22.27 -3.22
C ALA A 237 -3.88 23.09 -2.99
N PRO A 238 -3.88 24.40 -3.30
CA PRO A 238 -2.74 25.25 -3.00
C PRO A 238 -2.39 25.23 -1.51
N ALA A 239 -1.11 25.30 -1.18
CA ALA A 239 -0.68 25.40 0.21
C ALA A 239 -1.31 26.63 0.91
N GLY A 240 -1.71 26.44 2.16
CA GLY A 240 -2.42 27.41 2.99
C GLY A 240 -3.95 27.42 2.77
N SER A 241 -4.47 26.55 1.91
CA SER A 241 -5.92 26.44 1.66
C SER A 241 -6.64 25.43 2.54
N LEU A 242 -5.93 24.80 3.50
CA LEU A 242 -6.46 23.79 4.40
C LEU A 242 -7.11 22.61 3.65
N GLY A 243 -6.51 22.20 2.53
CA GLY A 243 -7.06 21.13 1.68
C GLY A 243 -8.47 21.43 1.14
N ARG A 244 -8.81 22.72 0.96
CA ARG A 244 -10.16 23.24 0.66
C ARG A 244 -11.23 22.96 1.72
N ALA A 245 -10.85 22.50 2.91
CA ALA A 245 -11.77 22.35 4.01
C ALA A 245 -12.13 23.73 4.58
N THR A 246 -13.36 23.90 5.04
CA THR A 246 -13.71 25.11 5.81
C THR A 246 -13.23 24.95 7.25
N PRO A 247 -12.88 26.06 7.94
CA PRO A 247 -12.51 26.03 9.34
C PRO A 247 -13.55 25.30 10.22
N GLU A 248 -14.83 25.55 9.99
CA GLU A 248 -15.92 24.93 10.77
C GLU A 248 -15.99 23.42 10.56
N ALA A 249 -15.69 22.96 9.34
CA ALA A 249 -15.63 21.54 9.02
C ALA A 249 -14.43 20.87 9.72
N LEU A 250 -13.28 21.53 9.77
CA LEU A 250 -12.09 21.02 10.47
C LEU A 250 -12.29 20.98 11.98
N GLU A 251 -12.87 22.02 12.57
CA GLU A 251 -13.14 22.07 14.02
C GLU A 251 -14.01 20.90 14.49
N ARG A 252 -15.09 20.60 13.74
CA ARG A 252 -15.98 19.47 14.03
C ARG A 252 -15.43 18.10 13.62
N SER A 253 -14.34 18.07 12.85
CA SER A 253 -13.84 16.81 12.27
C SER A 253 -13.32 15.87 13.36
N ARG A 254 -13.65 14.59 13.20
CA ARG A 254 -13.01 13.46 13.89
C ARG A 254 -12.06 12.71 12.98
N ILE A 255 -12.33 12.68 11.68
CA ILE A 255 -11.43 12.08 10.69
C ILE A 255 -11.19 13.08 9.57
N ILE A 256 -9.92 13.30 9.24
CA ILE A 256 -9.47 14.07 8.09
C ILE A 256 -8.95 13.05 7.08
N LEU A 257 -9.70 12.85 6.00
CA LEU A 257 -9.49 11.87 4.96
C LEU A 257 -8.68 12.47 3.83
N TRP A 258 -7.52 11.91 3.51
CA TRP A 258 -6.79 12.27 2.29
C TRP A 258 -7.59 11.92 1.05
N GLN A 259 -7.69 12.84 0.07
CA GLN A 259 -8.40 12.61 -1.19
C GLN A 259 -7.63 11.70 -2.17
N GLY A 260 -7.14 10.56 -1.70
CA GLY A 260 -6.70 9.45 -2.53
C GLY A 260 -7.80 8.39 -2.65
N HIS A 261 -7.61 7.47 -3.61
CA HIS A 261 -8.52 6.35 -3.85
C HIS A 261 -7.84 5.29 -4.73
N CYS A 262 -8.32 4.05 -4.65
CA CYS A 262 -7.90 2.98 -5.55
C CYS A 262 -8.67 3.04 -6.88
N SER A 263 -7.96 3.26 -8.00
CA SER A 263 -8.58 3.35 -9.33
C SER A 263 -9.29 2.07 -9.76
N VAL A 264 -8.89 0.90 -9.24
CA VAL A 264 -9.57 -0.38 -9.48
C VAL A 264 -10.92 -0.40 -8.79
N HIS A 265 -10.97 -0.06 -7.50
CA HIS A 265 -12.20 -0.10 -6.71
C HIS A 265 -13.20 1.02 -7.08
N GLN A 266 -12.74 2.10 -7.71
CA GLN A 266 -13.63 3.11 -8.31
C GLN A 266 -14.47 2.60 -9.48
N ARG A 267 -14.08 1.49 -10.12
CA ARG A 267 -14.79 0.94 -11.27
C ARG A 267 -16.12 0.28 -10.89
N PHE A 268 -16.36 0.01 -9.61
CA PHE A 268 -17.60 -0.57 -9.12
C PHE A 268 -18.67 0.51 -8.91
N SER A 269 -19.92 0.17 -9.23
CA SER A 269 -21.04 1.09 -9.25
C SER A 269 -22.34 0.45 -8.77
N LEU A 270 -23.26 1.28 -8.30
CA LEU A 270 -24.61 0.85 -7.91
C LEU A 270 -25.34 0.13 -9.05
N ALA A 271 -25.20 0.62 -10.29
CA ALA A 271 -25.81 0.01 -11.45
C ALA A 271 -25.37 -1.45 -11.67
N GLN A 272 -24.10 -1.78 -11.38
CA GLN A 272 -23.61 -3.16 -11.46
C GLN A 272 -24.20 -4.04 -10.36
N ILE A 273 -24.38 -3.51 -9.14
CA ILE A 273 -25.05 -4.22 -8.04
C ILE A 273 -26.51 -4.50 -8.40
N GLU A 274 -27.22 -3.48 -8.90
CA GLU A 274 -28.61 -3.59 -9.34
C GLU A 274 -28.76 -4.60 -10.48
N GLN A 275 -27.86 -4.56 -11.47
CA GLN A 275 -27.83 -5.52 -12.56
C GLN A 275 -27.58 -6.95 -12.06
N ALA A 276 -26.62 -7.14 -11.16
CA ALA A 276 -26.33 -8.45 -10.58
C ALA A 276 -27.54 -9.01 -9.84
N ARG A 277 -28.22 -8.19 -9.02
CA ARG A 277 -29.45 -8.59 -8.31
C ARG A 277 -30.63 -8.85 -9.24
N ALA A 278 -30.74 -8.13 -10.36
CA ALA A 278 -31.76 -8.40 -11.37
C ALA A 278 -31.52 -9.73 -12.10
N GLN A 279 -30.26 -10.07 -12.38
CA GLN A 279 -29.88 -11.32 -13.05
C GLN A 279 -29.89 -12.53 -12.10
N TYR A 280 -29.53 -12.30 -10.84
CA TYR A 280 -29.40 -13.31 -9.80
C TYR A 280 -30.13 -12.82 -8.54
N PRO A 281 -31.43 -13.11 -8.37
CA PRO A 281 -32.24 -12.54 -7.28
C PRO A 281 -31.70 -12.80 -5.86
N ASP A 282 -31.03 -13.93 -5.65
CA ASP A 282 -30.47 -14.33 -4.35
C ASP A 282 -28.97 -14.02 -4.19
N VAL A 283 -28.37 -13.25 -5.11
CA VAL A 283 -26.93 -12.94 -5.07
C VAL A 283 -26.54 -12.18 -3.81
N LYS A 284 -25.42 -12.57 -3.21
CA LYS A 284 -24.77 -11.85 -2.13
C LYS A 284 -23.60 -11.05 -2.65
N ILE A 285 -23.70 -9.73 -2.56
CA ILE A 285 -22.66 -8.83 -3.04
C ILE A 285 -21.67 -8.56 -1.92
N VAL A 286 -20.41 -8.97 -2.10
CA VAL A 286 -19.32 -8.69 -1.16
C VAL A 286 -18.28 -7.81 -1.84
N VAL A 287 -17.91 -6.70 -1.20
CA VAL A 287 -16.99 -5.71 -1.78
C VAL A 287 -15.80 -5.41 -0.88
N HIS A 288 -14.75 -4.83 -1.44
CA HIS A 288 -13.63 -4.32 -0.65
C HIS A 288 -13.98 -2.93 -0.05
N PRO A 289 -13.51 -2.56 1.16
CA PRO A 289 -13.80 -1.26 1.77
C PRO A 289 -13.12 -0.06 1.06
N GLU A 290 -12.26 -0.30 0.08
CA GLU A 290 -11.74 0.75 -0.83
C GLU A 290 -12.78 1.19 -1.88
N CYS A 291 -13.90 0.46 -2.00
CA CYS A 291 -15.01 0.88 -2.85
C CYS A 291 -15.66 2.17 -2.34
N ARG A 292 -16.30 2.90 -3.25
CA ARG A 292 -17.04 4.12 -2.89
C ARG A 292 -18.10 3.83 -1.82
N TYR A 293 -18.39 4.85 -1.02
CA TYR A 293 -19.28 4.73 0.13
C TYR A 293 -20.65 4.17 -0.26
N ASP A 294 -21.24 4.69 -1.34
CA ASP A 294 -22.51 4.22 -1.90
C ASP A 294 -22.48 2.72 -2.28
N VAL A 295 -21.41 2.26 -2.92
CA VAL A 295 -21.21 0.86 -3.27
C VAL A 295 -21.09 -0.03 -2.04
N VAL A 296 -20.35 0.41 -1.02
CA VAL A 296 -20.21 -0.33 0.25
C VAL A 296 -21.55 -0.41 0.98
N GLN A 297 -22.33 0.67 1.03
CA GLN A 297 -23.65 0.67 1.66
C GLN A 297 -24.68 -0.21 0.93
N ALA A 298 -24.53 -0.40 -0.38
CA ALA A 298 -25.41 -1.25 -1.17
C ALA A 298 -25.06 -2.76 -1.11
N ALA A 299 -23.84 -3.09 -0.70
CA ALA A 299 -23.34 -4.46 -0.60
C ALA A 299 -23.91 -5.20 0.61
N ASP A 300 -23.93 -6.54 0.54
CA ASP A 300 -24.37 -7.42 1.63
C ASP A 300 -23.28 -7.59 2.70
N ALA A 301 -22.01 -7.48 2.31
CA ALA A 301 -20.86 -7.46 3.21
C ALA A 301 -19.67 -6.70 2.59
N ASN A 302 -18.73 -6.28 3.42
CA ASN A 302 -17.46 -5.74 2.96
C ASN A 302 -16.29 -6.13 3.87
N GLY A 303 -15.09 -6.22 3.28
CA GLY A 303 -13.87 -6.50 4.02
C GLY A 303 -12.65 -6.65 3.12
N SER A 304 -11.50 -6.94 3.72
CA SER A 304 -10.25 -7.22 3.00
C SER A 304 -10.36 -8.42 2.07
N THR A 305 -9.34 -8.66 1.23
CA THR A 305 -9.39 -9.82 0.34
C THR A 305 -9.41 -11.15 1.12
N ALA A 306 -8.72 -11.22 2.27
CA ALA A 306 -8.81 -12.34 3.18
C ALA A 306 -10.24 -12.54 3.75
N PHE A 307 -10.93 -11.44 4.09
CA PHE A 307 -12.34 -11.52 4.50
C PHE A 307 -13.23 -12.05 3.38
N ILE A 308 -13.07 -11.56 2.16
CA ILE A 308 -13.86 -12.00 1.00
C ILE A 308 -13.61 -13.48 0.71
N ALA A 309 -12.36 -13.92 0.72
CA ALA A 309 -12.00 -15.33 0.54
C ALA A 309 -12.64 -16.22 1.60
N LYS A 310 -12.60 -15.78 2.87
CA LYS A 310 -13.27 -16.47 3.99
C LYS A 310 -14.79 -16.51 3.81
N TYR A 311 -15.41 -15.38 3.44
CA TYR A 311 -16.85 -15.29 3.21
C TYR A 311 -17.31 -16.29 2.15
N VAL A 312 -16.58 -16.39 1.03
CA VAL A 312 -16.88 -17.35 -0.04
C VAL A 312 -16.67 -18.80 0.42
N ALA A 313 -15.60 -19.08 1.15
CA ALA A 313 -15.30 -20.43 1.63
C ALA A 313 -16.29 -20.94 2.68
N GLU A 314 -16.83 -20.06 3.51
CA GLU A 314 -17.82 -20.39 4.55
C GLU A 314 -19.27 -20.39 4.03
N ALA A 315 -19.49 -19.95 2.78
CA ALA A 315 -20.81 -19.91 2.19
C ALA A 315 -21.35 -21.33 1.91
N PRO A 316 -22.67 -21.56 2.08
CA PRO A 316 -23.29 -22.83 1.69
C PRO A 316 -23.03 -23.18 0.23
N ALA A 317 -22.83 -24.46 -0.07
CA ALA A 317 -22.66 -24.92 -1.44
C ALA A 317 -23.86 -24.51 -2.33
N GLY A 318 -23.58 -23.95 -3.51
CA GLY A 318 -24.59 -23.42 -4.41
C GLY A 318 -25.02 -21.97 -4.14
N SER A 319 -24.41 -21.30 -3.16
CA SER A 319 -24.57 -19.85 -2.96
C SER A 319 -24.14 -19.08 -4.21
N VAL A 320 -24.89 -18.04 -4.55
CA VAL A 320 -24.52 -17.09 -5.61
C VAL A 320 -23.92 -15.86 -4.92
N ILE A 321 -22.62 -15.64 -5.12
CA ILE A 321 -21.83 -14.56 -4.51
C ILE A 321 -21.08 -13.85 -5.63
#